data_AF-A0A943PXI5-F1
#
_entry.id   AF-A0A943PXI5-F1
#
_cell.length_a   1.000
_cell.length_b   1.000
_cell.length_c   1.000
_cell.angle_alpha   90.00
_cell.angle_beta   90.00
_cell.angle_gamma   90.00
#
_symmetry.space_group_name_H-M   'P 1'
#
loop_
_entity.id
_entity.type
_entity.pdbx_description
1 polymer ?
#
loop_
_entity_poly.entity_id
_entity_poly.type
_entity_poly.pdbx_seq_one_letter_code
_entity_poly.pdbx_strand_id
1 'polypeptide(L)'
;MNKRKIVIKFIVEGQTEEHYLKHFRSEHLGDEFVFNITNVKNGNYKSFIKIIEQYRGTPIPIFVVADLDRAAGDKTELGHLKKLCTSLSYVNKYSNIFLTYKKFETFLSAHFKDNTDVCSVLDVDSSDIKNNQNIYQTIKNKGGLYENTVKNLSKNNICYHKSNFTFPKELDTTKIALKQSSLTFLKEYCEFLKKHR
;
A
#
# COMPACT_ATOMS: atom_id res chain seq x y z
N MET A 1 -20.09 -8.27 -23.99
CA MET A 1 -20.13 -6.97 -23.26
C MET A 1 -18.73 -6.66 -22.76
N ASN A 2 -18.12 -5.55 -23.18
CA ASN A 2 -16.86 -5.08 -22.58
C ASN A 2 -17.16 -4.61 -21.15
N LYS A 3 -16.66 -5.34 -20.15
CA LYS A 3 -16.71 -4.88 -18.76
C LYS A 3 -15.96 -3.55 -18.65
N ARG A 4 -16.58 -2.54 -18.03
CA ARG A 4 -15.94 -1.24 -17.78
C ARG A 4 -14.66 -1.45 -16.97
N LYS A 5 -13.54 -0.93 -17.45
CA LYS A 5 -12.27 -1.01 -16.72
C LYS A 5 -12.32 -0.15 -15.45
N ILE A 6 -11.82 -0.69 -14.34
CA ILE A 6 -11.61 0.02 -13.08
C ILE A 6 -10.16 0.49 -13.06
N VAL A 7 -9.95 1.73 -13.50
CA VAL A 7 -8.63 2.36 -13.49
C VAL A 7 -8.35 2.90 -12.09
N ILE A 8 -7.23 2.51 -11.49
CA ILE A 8 -6.75 2.99 -10.19
C ILE A 8 -5.37 3.61 -10.38
N LYS A 9 -5.17 4.82 -9.84
CA LYS A 9 -3.87 5.47 -9.83
C LYS A 9 -3.19 5.19 -8.49
N PHE A 10 -2.08 4.46 -8.51
CA PHE A 10 -1.22 4.28 -7.35
C PHE A 10 -0.15 5.37 -7.30
N ILE A 11 0.07 5.95 -6.13
CA ILE A 11 1.21 6.79 -5.81
C ILE A 11 2.03 6.05 -4.74
N VAL A 12 3.29 5.73 -5.03
CA VAL A 12 4.15 4.89 -4.18
C VAL A 12 5.50 5.55 -3.91
N GLU A 13 6.17 5.21 -2.81
CA GLU A 13 7.44 5.84 -2.40
C GLU A 13 8.62 5.36 -3.26
N GLY A 14 8.70 4.05 -3.50
CA GLY A 14 9.83 3.40 -4.15
C GLY A 14 9.49 2.47 -5.32
N GLN A 15 10.55 1.92 -5.92
CA GLN A 15 10.45 0.99 -7.06
C GLN A 15 9.98 -0.40 -6.63
N THR A 16 10.29 -0.83 -5.41
CA THR A 16 9.87 -2.13 -4.88
C THR A 16 8.35 -2.26 -4.88
N GLU A 17 7.64 -1.23 -4.44
CA GLU A 17 6.18 -1.17 -4.38
C GLU A 17 5.60 -1.14 -5.79
N GLU A 18 6.21 -0.39 -6.70
CA GLU A 18 5.81 -0.35 -8.11
C GLU A 18 5.89 -1.74 -8.74
N HIS A 19 7.03 -2.43 -8.59
CA HIS A 19 7.24 -3.76 -9.14
C HIS A 19 6.27 -4.76 -8.50
N TYR A 20 6.13 -4.75 -7.18
CA TYR A 20 5.22 -5.64 -6.47
C TYR A 20 3.77 -5.47 -6.93
N LEU A 21 3.27 -4.23 -7.02
CA LEU A 21 1.87 -3.96 -7.35
C LEU A 21 1.50 -4.31 -8.80
N LYS A 22 2.43 -4.22 -9.75
CA LYS A 22 2.21 -4.66 -11.14
C LYS A 22 1.84 -6.14 -11.19
N HIS A 23 2.55 -6.97 -10.45
CA HIS A 23 2.32 -8.43 -10.39
C HIS A 23 1.14 -8.80 -9.48
N PHE A 24 0.95 -8.09 -8.37
CA PHE A 24 -0.21 -8.30 -7.48
C PHE A 24 -1.54 -8.23 -8.26
N ARG A 25 -1.66 -7.25 -9.18
CA ARG A 25 -2.86 -7.06 -9.99
C ARG A 25 -3.18 -8.25 -10.87
N SER A 26 -2.19 -8.86 -11.52
CA SER A 26 -2.43 -10.00 -12.42
C SER A 26 -2.79 -11.28 -11.67
N GLU A 27 -2.28 -11.45 -10.45
CA GLU A 27 -2.50 -12.68 -9.68
C GLU A 27 -3.82 -12.65 -8.89
N HIS A 28 -4.16 -11.51 -8.30
CA HIS A 28 -5.23 -11.44 -7.30
C HIS A 28 -6.49 -10.72 -7.75
N LEU A 29 -6.45 -10.01 -8.89
CA LEU A 29 -7.55 -9.19 -9.39
C LEU A 29 -7.89 -9.57 -10.83
N GLY A 30 -9.14 -9.32 -11.23
CA GLY A 30 -9.58 -9.55 -12.61
C GLY A 30 -9.00 -8.55 -13.61
N ASP A 31 -9.04 -8.89 -14.90
CA ASP A 31 -8.55 -8.06 -16.00
C ASP A 31 -9.26 -6.71 -16.14
N GLU A 32 -10.41 -6.53 -15.50
CA GLU A 32 -11.08 -5.25 -15.40
C GLU A 32 -10.25 -4.19 -14.65
N PHE A 33 -9.33 -4.58 -13.76
CA PHE A 33 -8.50 -3.63 -13.03
C PHE A 33 -7.30 -3.17 -13.87
N VAL A 34 -7.06 -1.87 -13.88
CA VAL A 34 -5.90 -1.25 -14.52
C VAL A 34 -5.19 -0.39 -13.49
N PHE A 35 -3.94 -0.75 -13.17
CA PHE A 35 -3.12 -0.02 -12.21
C PHE A 35 -2.17 0.91 -12.97
N ASN A 36 -2.36 2.22 -12.77
CA ASN A 36 -1.43 3.24 -13.24
C ASN A 36 -0.57 3.65 -12.03
N ILE A 37 0.72 3.32 -12.03
CA ILE A 37 1.58 3.54 -10.86
C ILE A 37 2.48 4.76 -11.12
N THR A 38 2.58 5.66 -10.14
CA THR A 38 3.56 6.74 -10.09
C THR A 38 4.43 6.56 -8.86
N ASN A 39 5.72 6.39 -9.12
CA ASN A 39 6.76 6.36 -8.09
C ASN A 39 7.25 7.78 -7.81
N VAL A 40 7.23 8.20 -6.54
CA VAL A 40 7.63 9.56 -6.14
C VAL A 40 9.13 9.71 -5.89
N LYS A 41 9.91 8.65 -6.07
CA LYS A 41 11.38 8.59 -5.97
C LYS A 41 11.89 9.10 -4.61
N ASN A 42 11.54 8.41 -3.53
CA ASN A 42 11.88 8.77 -2.14
C ASN A 42 11.21 10.08 -1.65
N GLY A 43 9.96 10.30 -2.05
CA GLY A 43 9.16 11.42 -1.57
C GLY A 43 8.69 11.22 -0.12
N ASN A 44 8.57 12.31 0.63
CA ASN A 44 7.94 12.31 1.96
C ASN A 44 6.42 12.50 1.86
N TYR A 45 5.71 12.45 2.99
CA TYR A 45 4.24 12.63 3.01
C TYR A 45 3.79 13.96 2.39
N LYS A 46 4.60 15.03 2.51
CA LYS A 46 4.32 16.32 1.87
C LYS A 46 4.36 16.23 0.35
N SER A 47 5.26 15.44 -0.23
CA SER A 47 5.30 15.16 -1.67
C SER A 47 4.05 14.42 -2.13
N PHE A 48 3.60 13.41 -1.39
CA PHE A 48 2.32 12.72 -1.69
C PHE A 48 1.15 13.69 -1.70
N ILE A 49 1.04 14.56 -0.69
CA ILE A 49 -0.02 15.59 -0.61
C ILE A 49 -0.06 16.44 -1.89
N LYS A 50 1.07 17.00 -2.30
CA LYS A 50 1.15 17.85 -3.50
C LYS A 50 0.66 17.13 -4.76
N ILE A 51 0.96 15.84 -4.89
CA ILE A 51 0.56 15.03 -6.04
C ILE A 51 -0.94 14.76 -5.99
N ILE A 52 -1.48 14.27 -4.87
CA ILE A 52 -2.90 13.89 -4.79
C ILE A 52 -3.83 15.11 -4.91
N GLU A 53 -3.36 16.30 -4.54
CA GLU A 53 -4.14 17.54 -4.67
C GLU A 53 -4.48 17.87 -6.13
N GLN A 54 -3.63 17.45 -7.09
CA GLN A 54 -3.89 17.62 -8.53
C GLN A 54 -5.07 16.77 -9.03
N TYR A 55 -5.52 15.80 -8.23
CA TYR A 55 -6.58 14.86 -8.59
C TYR A 55 -7.90 15.17 -7.86
N ARG A 56 -8.03 16.30 -7.16
CA ARG A 56 -9.29 16.66 -6.46
C ARG A 56 -10.48 16.67 -7.42
N GLY A 57 -11.56 15.99 -7.03
CA GLY A 57 -12.79 15.88 -7.82
C GLY A 57 -12.73 14.90 -9.00
N THR A 58 -11.59 14.24 -9.25
CA THR A 58 -11.51 13.25 -10.33
C THR A 58 -12.33 11.99 -10.01
N PRO A 59 -12.94 11.31 -11.01
CA PRO A 59 -13.60 10.03 -10.80
C PRO A 59 -12.63 8.84 -10.64
N ILE A 60 -11.33 9.04 -10.88
CA ILE A 60 -10.27 8.03 -10.77
C ILE A 60 -9.88 7.84 -9.30
N PRO A 61 -10.01 6.64 -8.69
CA PRO A 61 -9.50 6.37 -7.35
C PRO A 61 -7.99 6.58 -7.30
N ILE A 62 -7.53 7.29 -6.27
CA ILE A 62 -6.12 7.46 -5.97
C ILE A 62 -5.78 6.60 -4.75
N PHE A 63 -4.86 5.66 -4.92
CA PHE A 63 -4.34 4.82 -3.85
C PHE A 63 -2.92 5.26 -3.51
N VAL A 64 -2.67 5.55 -2.24
CA VAL A 64 -1.32 5.86 -1.76
C VAL A 64 -0.76 4.63 -1.05
N VAL A 65 0.50 4.27 -1.33
CA VAL A 65 1.26 3.30 -0.53
C VAL A 65 2.45 4.03 0.06
N ALA A 66 2.57 4.01 1.38
CA ALA A 66 3.62 4.75 2.08
C ALA A 66 4.09 3.99 3.33
N ASP A 67 5.36 4.19 3.64
CA ASP A 67 5.98 3.64 4.85
C ASP A 67 5.67 4.52 6.08
N LEU A 68 5.70 3.92 7.26
CA LEU A 68 5.43 4.60 8.54
C LEU A 68 6.70 5.07 9.27
N ASP A 69 7.88 4.73 8.73
CA ASP A 69 9.19 4.98 9.34
C ASP A 69 9.43 6.43 9.75
N ARG A 70 9.04 7.39 8.90
CA ARG A 70 9.15 8.83 9.14
C ARG A 70 8.22 9.31 10.25
N ALA A 71 6.95 8.89 10.21
CA ALA A 71 5.94 9.31 11.18
C ALA A 71 6.18 8.75 12.60
N ALA A 72 6.91 7.64 12.74
CA ALA A 72 7.17 7.02 14.03
C ALA A 72 8.10 7.84 14.94
N GLY A 73 8.98 8.67 14.37
CA GLY A 73 10.00 9.42 15.13
C GLY A 73 9.95 10.94 14.96
N ASP A 74 9.24 11.46 13.97
CA ASP A 74 9.21 12.89 13.63
C ASP A 74 7.80 13.46 13.70
N LYS A 75 7.58 14.42 14.60
CA LYS A 75 6.29 15.11 14.80
C LYS A 75 5.84 15.88 13.56
N THR A 76 6.78 16.42 12.80
CA THR A 76 6.51 17.14 11.53
C THR A 76 5.97 16.17 10.50
N GLU A 77 6.65 15.03 10.32
CA GLU A 77 6.22 14.00 9.39
C GLU A 77 4.91 13.35 9.83
N LEU A 78 4.68 13.17 11.13
CA LEU A 78 3.38 12.75 11.65
C LEU A 78 2.27 13.75 11.30
N GLY A 79 2.53 15.05 11.41
CA GLY A 79 1.62 16.10 10.97
C GLY A 79 1.31 16.02 9.47
N HIS A 80 2.33 15.77 8.65
CA HIS A 80 2.16 15.55 7.22
C HIS A 80 1.36 14.27 6.90
N LEU A 81 1.59 13.16 7.62
CA LEU A 81 0.82 11.93 7.45
C LEU A 81 -0.66 12.12 7.78
N LYS A 82 -0.97 12.79 8.90
CA LYS A 82 -2.35 13.15 9.26
C LYS A 82 -3.01 13.98 8.16
N LYS A 83 -2.30 15.00 7.65
CA LYS A 83 -2.78 15.83 6.55
C LYS A 83 -2.98 15.02 5.27
N LEU A 84 -2.10 14.07 4.96
CA LEU A 84 -2.23 13.18 3.80
C LEU A 84 -3.51 12.33 3.87
N CYS A 85 -3.80 11.72 5.02
CA CYS A 85 -5.04 10.98 5.23
C CYS A 85 -6.28 11.86 5.01
N THR A 86 -6.29 13.08 5.55
CA THR A 86 -7.39 14.03 5.34
C THR A 86 -7.49 14.47 3.88
N SER A 87 -6.36 14.80 3.24
CA SER A 87 -6.32 15.27 1.85
C SER A 87 -6.89 14.25 0.85
N LEU A 88 -6.69 12.95 1.09
CA LEU A 88 -7.28 11.89 0.26
C LEU A 88 -8.82 11.91 0.26
N SER A 89 -9.44 12.35 1.36
CA SER A 89 -10.91 12.47 1.42
C SER A 89 -11.48 13.50 0.44
N TYR A 90 -10.69 14.52 0.09
CA TYR A 90 -11.06 15.56 -0.88
C TYR A 90 -10.79 15.17 -2.33
N VAL A 91 -10.11 14.04 -2.57
CA VAL A 91 -9.90 13.51 -3.92
C VAL A 91 -11.20 12.93 -4.45
N ASN A 92 -11.64 11.84 -3.84
CA ASN A 92 -12.97 11.23 -4.02
C ASN A 92 -13.18 10.13 -2.97
N LYS A 93 -14.43 9.69 -2.79
CA LYS A 93 -14.81 8.63 -1.85
C LYS A 93 -14.19 7.25 -2.09
N TYR A 94 -13.66 7.01 -3.30
CA TYR A 94 -13.06 5.73 -3.69
C TYR A 94 -11.59 5.63 -3.29
N SER A 95 -10.93 6.76 -3.05
CA SER A 95 -9.51 6.84 -2.75
C SER A 95 -9.17 6.21 -1.39
N ASN A 96 -7.92 5.77 -1.24
CA ASN A 96 -7.47 5.04 -0.05
C ASN A 96 -5.95 5.22 0.17
N ILE A 97 -5.48 4.89 1.37
CA ILE A 97 -4.07 4.84 1.73
C ILE A 97 -3.75 3.52 2.41
N PHE A 98 -2.60 2.96 2.03
CA PHE A 98 -2.06 1.73 2.57
C PHE A 98 -0.69 2.02 3.19
N LEU A 99 -0.66 1.99 4.51
CA LEU A 99 0.47 2.25 5.38
C LEU A 99 1.15 0.95 5.80
N THR A 100 2.49 0.92 5.76
CA THR A 100 3.30 -0.22 6.19
C THR A 100 4.31 0.18 7.27
N TYR A 101 4.33 -0.56 8.38
CA TYR A 101 5.37 -0.43 9.40
C TYR A 101 6.46 -1.48 9.17
N LYS A 102 7.75 -1.19 9.36
CA LYS A 102 8.34 0.16 9.41
C LYS A 102 8.50 0.70 7.98
N LYS A 103 8.93 -0.20 7.10
CA LYS A 103 9.15 -0.04 5.66
C LYS A 103 8.46 -1.15 4.88
N PHE A 104 8.29 -0.99 3.57
CA PHE A 104 7.57 -1.91 2.71
C PHE A 104 8.05 -3.37 2.83
N GLU A 105 9.33 -3.61 3.06
CA GLU A 105 9.91 -4.95 3.24
C GLU A 105 9.30 -5.70 4.43
N THR A 106 8.74 -5.01 5.43
CA THR A 106 8.01 -5.69 6.51
C THR A 106 6.77 -6.42 5.98
N PHE A 107 6.10 -5.84 4.99
CA PHE A 107 5.00 -6.49 4.29
C PHE A 107 5.52 -7.63 3.40
N LEU A 108 6.69 -7.49 2.77
CA LEU A 108 7.31 -8.57 2.00
C LEU A 108 7.67 -9.77 2.89
N SER A 109 8.35 -9.55 4.01
CA SER A 109 8.68 -10.59 5.00
C SER A 109 7.44 -11.34 5.50
N ALA A 110 6.30 -10.66 5.61
CA ALA A 110 5.06 -11.25 6.06
C ALA A 110 4.45 -12.29 5.08
N HIS A 111 5.01 -12.45 3.88
CA HIS A 111 4.62 -13.52 2.96
C HIS A 111 5.11 -14.89 3.41
N PHE A 112 6.19 -14.95 4.19
CA PHE A 112 6.80 -16.19 4.65
C PHE A 112 6.28 -16.57 6.04
N LYS A 113 6.34 -17.86 6.37
CA LYS A 113 6.00 -18.31 7.73
C LYS A 113 6.91 -17.61 8.74
N ASP A 114 6.38 -17.35 9.93
CA ASP A 114 7.10 -16.75 11.06
C ASP A 114 7.67 -15.34 10.83
N ASN A 115 7.28 -14.67 9.73
CA ASN A 115 7.78 -13.34 9.35
C ASN A 115 9.32 -13.27 9.24
N THR A 116 9.96 -14.32 8.73
CA THR A 116 11.41 -14.31 8.48
C THR A 116 11.78 -13.11 7.62
N ASP A 117 12.94 -12.53 7.90
CA ASP A 117 13.47 -11.42 7.13
C ASP A 117 13.55 -11.77 5.62
N VAL A 118 12.99 -10.89 4.79
CA VAL A 118 12.89 -11.14 3.35
C VAL A 118 14.26 -11.28 2.69
N CYS A 119 15.28 -10.52 3.11
CA CYS A 119 16.64 -10.67 2.55
C CYS A 119 17.19 -12.06 2.85
N SER A 120 17.03 -12.53 4.09
CA SER A 120 17.46 -13.86 4.50
C SER A 120 16.76 -14.99 3.74
N VAL A 121 15.44 -14.90 3.52
CA VAL A 121 14.71 -15.95 2.77
C VAL A 121 15.06 -15.96 1.28
N LEU A 122 15.25 -14.77 0.72
CA LEU A 122 15.57 -14.61 -0.69
C LEU A 122 17.06 -14.89 -0.99
N ASP A 123 17.93 -14.88 0.03
CA ASP A 123 19.39 -14.99 -0.08
C ASP A 123 19.98 -13.85 -0.92
N VAL A 124 19.59 -12.61 -0.58
CA VAL A 124 19.97 -11.38 -1.29
C VAL A 124 20.14 -10.21 -0.34
N ASP A 125 20.78 -9.14 -0.79
CA ASP A 125 20.88 -7.91 -0.02
C ASP A 125 19.67 -6.98 -0.22
N SER A 126 19.51 -6.00 0.67
CA SER A 126 18.42 -5.02 0.58
C SER A 126 18.43 -4.19 -0.72
N SER A 127 19.61 -3.97 -1.31
CA SER A 127 19.76 -3.32 -2.62
C SER A 127 19.16 -4.16 -3.74
N ASP A 128 19.28 -5.48 -3.66
CA ASP A 128 18.78 -6.39 -4.68
C ASP A 128 17.27 -6.43 -4.66
N ILE A 129 16.65 -6.39 -3.47
CA ILE A 129 15.19 -6.26 -3.33
C ILE A 129 14.67 -5.01 -4.06
N LYS A 130 15.35 -3.86 -3.87
CA LYS A 130 14.94 -2.59 -4.49
C LYS A 130 14.98 -2.63 -6.02
N ASN A 131 15.97 -3.34 -6.57
CA ASN A 131 16.17 -3.44 -8.01
C ASN A 131 15.43 -4.62 -8.65
N ASN A 132 14.84 -5.51 -7.85
CA ASN A 132 14.17 -6.70 -8.34
C ASN A 132 12.80 -6.36 -8.96
N GLN A 133 12.75 -6.26 -10.28
CA GLN A 133 11.52 -6.05 -11.05
C GLN A 133 10.50 -7.18 -10.90
N ASN A 134 10.97 -8.37 -10.53
CA ASN A 134 10.17 -9.59 -10.36
C ASN A 134 10.04 -9.97 -8.87
N ILE A 135 10.10 -8.99 -7.95
CA ILE A 135 10.10 -9.26 -6.49
C ILE A 135 8.93 -10.12 -6.04
N TYR A 136 7.74 -9.89 -6.61
CA TYR A 136 6.54 -10.68 -6.32
C TYR A 136 6.74 -12.16 -6.69
N GLN A 137 7.20 -12.43 -7.92
CA GLN A 137 7.44 -13.80 -8.38
C GLN A 137 8.57 -14.46 -7.60
N THR A 138 9.59 -13.69 -7.23
CA THR A 138 10.72 -14.16 -6.42
C THR A 138 10.25 -14.65 -5.04
N ILE A 139 9.40 -13.87 -4.38
CA ILE A 139 8.76 -14.24 -3.11
C ILE A 139 7.95 -15.53 -3.26
N LYS A 140 7.11 -15.61 -4.31
CA LYS A 140 6.29 -16.80 -4.60
C LYS A 140 7.14 -18.05 -4.83
N ASN A 141 8.22 -17.94 -5.61
CA ASN A 141 9.14 -19.04 -5.89
C ASN A 141 9.85 -19.57 -4.63
N LYS A 142 10.00 -18.73 -3.61
CA LYS A 142 10.54 -19.11 -2.29
C LYS A 142 9.44 -19.54 -1.30
N GLY A 143 8.23 -19.81 -1.79
CA GLY A 143 7.10 -20.30 -0.97
C GLY A 143 6.34 -19.22 -0.22
N GLY A 144 6.57 -17.94 -0.51
CA GLY A 144 5.80 -16.83 0.06
C GLY A 144 4.39 -16.76 -0.51
N LEU A 145 3.40 -16.47 0.34
CA LEU A 145 1.99 -16.38 -0.03
C LEU A 145 1.37 -15.08 0.49
N TYR A 146 0.54 -14.43 -0.32
CA TYR A 146 -0.15 -13.20 0.09
C TYR A 146 -1.07 -13.46 1.29
N GLU A 147 -1.72 -14.62 1.36
CA GLU A 147 -2.61 -15.01 2.46
C GLU A 147 -1.86 -15.10 3.80
N ASN A 148 -0.55 -15.35 3.78
CA ASN A 148 0.26 -15.33 4.99
C ASN A 148 0.37 -13.91 5.55
N THR A 149 0.36 -12.87 4.70
CA THR A 149 0.46 -11.47 5.16
C THR A 149 -0.70 -11.12 6.10
N VAL A 150 -1.91 -11.64 5.82
CA VAL A 150 -3.12 -11.44 6.63
C VAL A 150 -3.01 -12.15 7.99
N LYS A 151 -2.36 -13.32 8.04
CA LYS A 151 -2.13 -14.08 9.28
C LYS A 151 -1.03 -13.47 10.12
N ASN A 152 0.03 -13.03 9.46
CA ASN A 152 1.28 -12.60 10.06
C ASN A 152 1.26 -11.14 10.53
N LEU A 153 0.39 -10.31 9.95
CA LEU A 153 0.20 -8.91 10.32
C LEU A 153 -1.20 -8.74 10.89
N SER A 154 -1.27 -8.49 12.21
CA SER A 154 -2.54 -8.37 12.92
C SER A 154 -3.36 -7.18 12.42
N LYS A 155 -4.62 -7.42 12.04
CA LYS A 155 -5.58 -6.35 11.70
C LYS A 155 -5.80 -5.37 12.87
N ASN A 156 -5.59 -5.80 14.11
CA ASN A 156 -5.75 -4.95 15.30
C ASN A 156 -4.67 -3.87 15.42
N ASN A 157 -3.50 -4.09 14.80
CA ASN A 157 -2.37 -3.17 14.85
C ASN A 157 -2.52 -1.99 13.87
N ILE A 158 -3.58 -1.96 13.08
CA ILE A 158 -3.67 -1.06 11.94
C ILE A 158 -4.11 0.34 12.40
N CYS A 159 -3.28 1.34 12.10
CA CYS A 159 -3.45 2.72 12.54
C CYS A 159 -4.43 3.52 11.66
N TYR A 160 -4.64 3.10 10.43
CA TYR A 160 -5.58 3.70 9.49
C TYR A 160 -6.20 2.63 8.59
N HIS A 161 -7.51 2.49 8.62
CA HIS A 161 -8.21 1.44 7.87
C HIS A 161 -9.52 1.95 7.28
N LYS A 162 -9.57 1.99 5.96
CA LYS A 162 -10.78 2.32 5.19
C LYS A 162 -11.22 1.10 4.39
N SER A 163 -12.32 0.49 4.80
CA SER A 163 -12.92 -0.69 4.15
C SER A 163 -14.15 -0.38 3.29
N ASN A 164 -14.66 0.85 3.36
CA ASN A 164 -15.83 1.31 2.60
C ASN A 164 -15.64 2.76 2.11
N PHE A 165 -16.71 3.45 1.71
CA PHE A 165 -16.63 4.84 1.22
C PHE A 165 -16.44 5.90 2.32
N THR A 166 -16.48 5.52 3.59
CA THR A 166 -16.27 6.40 4.74
C THR A 166 -14.80 6.42 5.12
N PHE A 167 -14.21 7.61 5.15
CA PHE A 167 -12.84 7.78 5.66
C PHE A 167 -12.82 7.69 7.18
N PRO A 168 -11.81 7.04 7.79
CA PRO A 168 -11.53 7.19 9.21
C PRO A 168 -11.40 8.67 9.58
N LYS A 169 -12.03 9.07 10.68
CA LYS A 169 -11.96 10.45 11.17
C LYS A 169 -10.54 10.84 11.57
N GLU A 170 -9.80 9.90 12.14
CA GLU A 170 -8.48 10.13 12.70
C GLU A 170 -7.54 8.96 12.41
N LEU A 171 -6.23 9.27 12.39
CA LEU A 171 -5.14 8.31 12.42
C LEU A 171 -4.89 7.91 13.87
N ASP A 172 -4.95 6.61 14.18
CA ASP A 172 -4.62 6.11 15.52
C ASP A 172 -3.09 6.11 15.72
N THR A 173 -2.59 7.20 16.30
CA THR A 173 -1.15 7.41 16.48
C THR A 173 -0.52 6.43 17.46
N THR A 174 -1.29 5.82 18.35
CA THR A 174 -0.78 4.84 19.33
C THR A 174 -0.32 3.56 18.65
N LYS A 175 -0.84 3.29 17.46
CA LYS A 175 -0.56 2.08 16.69
C LYS A 175 0.57 2.23 15.69
N ILE A 176 1.06 3.44 15.41
CA ILE A 176 2.07 3.68 14.35
C ILE A 176 3.32 2.82 14.53
N ALA A 177 3.76 2.61 15.77
CA ALA A 177 4.95 1.82 16.09
C ALA A 177 4.71 0.30 16.10
N LEU A 178 3.47 -0.16 15.90
CA LEU A 178 3.14 -1.59 15.89
C LEU A 178 3.40 -2.18 14.50
N LYS A 179 3.92 -3.42 14.49
CA LYS A 179 4.10 -4.20 13.27
C LYS A 179 2.77 -4.39 12.53
N GLN A 180 2.64 -3.79 11.35
CA GLN A 180 1.40 -3.72 10.59
C GLN A 180 1.66 -3.47 9.10
N SER A 181 0.71 -3.86 8.26
CA SER A 181 0.56 -3.30 6.92
C SER A 181 -0.90 -3.36 6.50
N SER A 182 -1.45 -2.22 6.09
CA SER A 182 -2.81 -2.17 5.55
C SER A 182 -2.91 -2.65 4.11
N LEU A 183 -1.78 -2.94 3.45
CA LEU A 183 -1.77 -3.64 2.16
C LEU A 183 -2.42 -5.02 2.23
N THR A 184 -2.49 -5.63 3.42
CA THR A 184 -3.20 -6.90 3.67
C THR A 184 -4.67 -6.87 3.24
N PHE A 185 -5.30 -5.69 3.17
CA PHE A 185 -6.69 -5.52 2.72
C PHE A 185 -6.82 -4.92 1.32
N LEU A 186 -5.72 -4.77 0.57
CA LEU A 186 -5.78 -4.20 -0.79
C LEU A 186 -6.74 -4.99 -1.68
N LYS A 187 -6.64 -6.33 -1.66
CA LYS A 187 -7.54 -7.22 -2.40
C LYS A 187 -9.01 -7.01 -1.99
N GLU A 188 -9.28 -7.00 -0.69
CA GLU A 188 -10.64 -6.83 -0.14
C GLU A 188 -11.23 -5.48 -0.59
N TYR A 189 -10.45 -4.41 -0.56
CA TYR A 189 -10.91 -3.08 -0.95
C TYR A 189 -11.12 -2.95 -2.48
N CYS A 190 -10.26 -3.57 -3.30
CA CYS A 190 -10.48 -3.64 -4.75
C CYS A 190 -11.80 -4.36 -5.08
N GLU A 191 -12.08 -5.50 -4.45
CA GLU A 191 -13.34 -6.22 -4.63
C GLU A 191 -14.55 -5.41 -4.15
N PHE A 192 -14.41 -4.66 -3.06
CA PHE A 192 -15.43 -3.70 -2.63
C PHE A 192 -15.69 -2.63 -3.71
N LEU A 193 -14.66 -2.03 -4.31
CA LEU A 193 -14.84 -1.06 -5.39
C LEU A 193 -15.57 -1.65 -6.59
N LYS A 194 -15.21 -2.87 -6.99
CA LYS A 194 -15.83 -3.57 -8.13
C LYS A 194 -17.33 -3.82 -7.93
N LYS A 195 -17.76 -4.11 -6.71
CA LYS A 195 -19.19 -4.32 -6.40
C LYS A 195 -20.02 -3.03 -6.41
N HIS A 196 -19.37 -1.87 -6.33
CA HIS A 196 -20.03 -0.58 -6.09
C HIS A 196 -19.69 0.50 -7.14
N ARG A 197 -19.14 0.11 -8.31
CA ARG A 197 -18.85 0.98 -9.46
C ARG A 197 -19.37 0.38 -10.75
#